data_AF-A0A9W6XPE5-F1
#
_entry.id   AF-A0A9W6XPE5-F1
#
_cell.length_a   1.000
_cell.length_b   1.000
_cell.length_c   1.000
_cell.angle_alpha   90.00
_cell.angle_beta   90.00
_cell.angle_gamma   90.00
#
_symmetry.space_group_name_H-M   'P 1'
#
loop_
_entity.id
_entity.type
_entity.pdbx_description
1 polymer ?
#
loop_
_entity_poly.entity_id
_entity_poly.type
_entity_poly.pdbx_seq_one_letter_code
_entity_poly.pdbx_strand_id
1 'polypeptide(L)'
;MAKLHITPAAIAIAMECGFLDMLTAIPPSYVDSHGINYDIRKLQQECSTRSVWYDTAKWTRFWKYFRRTWIRRYSIDLWNVHGLDLDIVSRASNPLE
;
A
#
# COMPACT_ATOMS: atom_id res chain seq x y z
N MET A 1 9.18 -1.07 -6.52
CA MET A 1 9.94 -0.15 -5.66
C MET A 1 11.45 -0.26 -5.88
N ALA A 2 12.04 -1.46 -5.87
CA ALA A 2 13.46 -1.67 -6.18
C ALA A 2 13.89 -1.13 -7.56
N LYS A 3 13.08 -1.35 -8.62
CA LYS A 3 13.31 -0.78 -9.96
C LYS A 3 13.30 0.75 -10.02
N LEU A 4 12.79 1.43 -8.98
CA LEU A 4 12.82 2.89 -8.86
C LEU A 4 14.04 3.37 -8.07
N HIS A 5 14.91 2.47 -7.61
CA HIS A 5 16.04 2.77 -6.72
C HIS A 5 15.62 3.51 -5.44
N ILE A 6 14.44 3.18 -4.91
CA ILE A 6 14.06 3.56 -3.54
C ILE A 6 14.93 2.75 -2.59
N THR A 7 15.46 3.38 -1.54
CA THR A 7 16.37 2.74 -0.60
C THR A 7 15.67 1.56 0.09
N PRO A 8 16.37 0.45 0.37
CA PRO A 8 15.79 -0.69 1.08
C PRO A 8 15.18 -0.31 2.44
N ALA A 9 15.80 0.63 3.16
CA ALA A 9 15.29 1.15 4.42
C ALA A 9 13.93 1.86 4.26
N ALA A 10 13.77 2.73 3.25
CA ALA A 10 12.49 3.40 3.01
C ALA A 10 11.41 2.43 2.51
N ILE A 11 11.81 1.40 1.75
CA ILE A 11 10.90 0.31 1.36
C ILE A 11 10.45 -0.46 2.61
N ALA A 12 11.37 -0.82 3.51
CA ALA A 12 11.04 -1.55 4.72
C ALA A 12 9.99 -0.80 5.56
N ILE A 13 10.17 0.51 5.77
CA ILE A 13 9.19 1.34 6.48
C ILE A 13 7.83 1.30 5.77
N ALA A 14 7.78 1.48 4.45
CA ALA A 14 6.52 1.46 3.70
C ALA A 14 5.83 0.08 3.68
N MET A 15 6.55 -1.00 3.99
CA MET A 15 6.05 -2.37 4.07
C MET A 15 5.70 -2.78 5.51
N GLU A 16 5.88 -1.90 6.50
CA GLU A 16 5.43 -2.13 7.87
C GLU A 16 3.90 -2.14 7.93
N CYS A 17 3.37 -2.89 8.90
CA CYS A 17 1.94 -2.91 9.21
C CYS A 17 1.44 -1.49 9.52
N GLY A 18 0.27 -1.14 8.99
CA GLY A 18 -0.30 0.19 9.11
C GLY A 18 0.04 1.15 7.96
N PHE A 19 0.64 0.67 6.86
CA PHE A 19 0.92 1.45 5.65
C PHE A 19 0.08 0.91 4.49
N LEU A 20 0.71 0.25 3.51
CA LEU A 20 0.02 -0.20 2.30
C LEU A 20 -1.09 -1.21 2.59
N ASP A 21 -0.97 -1.98 3.67
CA ASP A 21 -2.00 -2.88 4.17
C ASP A 21 -3.25 -2.14 4.66
N MET A 22 -3.13 -0.91 5.18
CA MET A 22 -4.30 -0.12 5.56
C MET A 22 -5.17 0.23 4.36
N LEU A 23 -4.55 0.47 3.19
CA LEU A 23 -5.30 0.73 1.97
C LEU A 23 -6.21 -0.45 1.58
N THR A 24 -5.88 -1.67 2.00
CA THR A 24 -6.69 -2.86 1.74
C THR A 24 -7.85 -3.01 2.72
N ALA A 25 -7.84 -2.32 3.85
CA ALA A 25 -8.82 -2.52 4.92
C ALA A 25 -9.75 -1.32 5.16
N ILE A 26 -9.43 -0.13 4.63
CA ILE A 26 -10.30 1.05 4.75
C ILE A 26 -11.45 1.02 3.73
N PRO A 27 -12.54 1.79 3.94
CA PRO A 27 -13.63 1.89 2.97
C PRO A 27 -13.10 2.20 1.55
N PRO A 28 -13.57 1.50 0.50
CA PRO A 28 -13.08 1.71 -0.87
C PRO A 28 -13.12 3.15 -1.35
N SER A 29 -14.14 3.92 -0.95
CA SER A 29 -14.29 5.34 -1.27
C SER A 29 -13.19 6.24 -0.67
N TYR A 30 -12.51 5.77 0.38
CA TYR A 30 -11.44 6.50 1.07
C TYR A 30 -10.05 6.20 0.51
N VAL A 31 -9.86 5.12 -0.24
CA VAL A 31 -8.54 4.69 -0.73
C VAL A 31 -7.83 5.78 -1.55
N ASP A 32 -8.44 6.26 -2.64
CA ASP A 32 -7.78 7.28 -3.49
C ASP A 32 -7.89 8.69 -2.91
N SER A 33 -9.02 8.98 -2.25
CA SER A 33 -9.35 10.32 -1.77
C SER A 33 -8.50 10.72 -0.55
N HIS A 34 -8.30 9.79 0.40
CA HIS A 34 -7.65 10.08 1.68
C HIS A 34 -6.52 9.10 2.01
N GLY A 35 -6.71 7.80 1.81
CA GLY A 35 -5.79 6.74 2.21
C GLY A 35 -4.39 6.91 1.65
N ILE A 36 -4.26 7.10 0.34
CA ILE A 36 -2.93 7.32 -0.29
C ILE A 36 -2.24 8.57 0.26
N ASN A 37 -2.99 9.66 0.47
CA ASN A 37 -2.40 10.91 0.99
C ASN A 37 -1.97 10.76 2.45
N TYR A 38 -2.72 9.97 3.24
CA TYR A 38 -2.34 9.60 4.60
C TYR A 38 -1.04 8.79 4.60
N ASP A 39 -0.94 7.74 3.79
CA ASP A 39 0.27 6.90 3.70
C ASP A 39 1.50 7.69 3.25
N ILE A 40 1.35 8.60 2.27
CA ILE A 40 2.44 9.49 1.84
C ILE A 40 2.96 10.30 3.03
N ARG A 41 2.06 10.94 3.78
CA ARG A 41 2.43 11.80 4.92
C ARG A 41 3.05 10.98 6.05
N LYS A 42 2.44 9.84 6.38
CA LYS A 42 2.93 8.93 7.40
C LYS A 42 4.33 8.42 7.06
N LEU A 43 4.57 8.09 5.79
CA LEU A 43 5.85 7.55 5.34
C LEU A 43 6.94 8.63 5.36
N GLN A 44 6.61 9.85 4.95
CA GLN A 44 7.51 11.00 5.10
C GLN A 44 7.88 11.24 6.56
N GLN A 45 6.90 11.17 7.46
CA GLN A 45 7.11 11.33 8.90
C GLN A 45 8.00 10.22 9.47
N GLU A 46 7.70 8.95 9.18
CA GLU A 46 8.50 7.81 9.68
C GLU A 46 9.94 7.83 9.14
N CYS A 47 10.12 8.13 7.85
CA CYS A 47 11.45 8.31 7.28
C CYS A 47 12.22 9.44 7.99
N SER A 48 11.57 10.57 8.26
CA SER A 48 12.18 11.68 9.01
C SER A 48 12.59 11.27 10.43
N THR A 49 11.67 10.65 11.18
CA THR A 49 11.92 10.15 12.55
C THR A 49 13.11 9.18 12.61
N ARG A 50 13.24 8.30 11.61
CA ARG A 50 14.28 7.28 11.57
C ARG A 50 15.54 7.71 10.82
N SER A 51 15.64 8.98 10.43
CA SER A 51 16.75 9.53 9.64
C SER A 51 17.01 8.75 8.34
N VAL A 52 15.95 8.25 7.70
CA VAL A 52 15.98 7.56 6.42
C VAL A 52 15.66 8.55 5.30
N TRP A 53 16.51 8.58 4.26
CA TRP A 53 16.29 9.47 3.10
C TRP A 53 14.98 9.13 2.35
N TYR A 54 14.07 10.10 2.30
CA TYR A 54 12.84 10.03 1.51
C TYR A 54 13.03 10.77 0.17
N ASP A 55 13.15 10.02 -0.93
CA ASP A 55 13.24 10.58 -2.27
C ASP A 55 11.84 10.86 -2.84
N THR A 56 11.40 12.11 -2.73
CA THR A 56 10.07 12.56 -3.17
C THR A 56 9.77 12.24 -4.63
N ALA A 57 10.76 12.34 -5.53
CA ALA A 57 10.55 12.07 -6.95
C ALA A 57 10.28 10.57 -7.20
N LYS A 58 11.04 9.68 -6.55
CA LYS A 58 10.83 8.23 -6.67
C LYS A 58 9.50 7.79 -6.07
N TRP A 59 9.16 8.31 -4.88
CA TRP A 59 7.87 8.01 -4.26
C TRP A 59 6.70 8.53 -5.07
N THR A 60 6.80 9.74 -5.65
CA THR A 60 5.80 10.25 -6.59
C THR A 60 5.60 9.30 -7.78
N ARG A 61 6.68 8.75 -8.33
CA ARG A 61 6.60 7.77 -9.43
C ARG A 61 5.97 6.44 -8.98
N PHE A 62 6.27 5.99 -7.77
CA PHE A 62 5.63 4.82 -7.17
C PHE A 62 4.12 5.02 -7.02
N TRP A 63 3.67 6.12 -6.43
CA TRP A 63 2.23 6.37 -6.22
C TRP A 63 1.47 6.57 -7.53
N LYS A 64 2.10 7.18 -8.54
CA LYS A 64 1.55 7.22 -9.91
C LYS A 64 1.37 5.81 -10.49
N TYR A 65 2.34 4.93 -10.30
CA TYR A 65 2.22 3.53 -10.69
C TYR A 65 1.10 2.83 -9.90
N PHE A 66 1.06 3.00 -8.58
CA PHE A 66 0.08 2.40 -7.70
C PHE A 66 -1.35 2.75 -8.15
N ARG A 67 -1.67 4.04 -8.32
CA ARG A 67 -2.98 4.49 -8.81
C ARG A 67 -3.35 3.88 -10.17
N ARG A 68 -2.39 3.85 -11.10
CA ARG A 68 -2.63 3.28 -12.45
C ARG A 68 -2.95 1.79 -12.40
N THR A 69 -2.32 1.06 -11.50
CA THR A 69 -2.46 -0.40 -11.41
C THR A 69 -3.62 -0.79 -10.50
N TRP A 70 -3.61 -0.34 -9.25
CA TRP A 70 -4.49 -0.83 -8.19
C TRP A 70 -5.80 -0.05 -8.02
N ILE A 71 -5.97 1.06 -8.73
CA ILE A 71 -7.22 1.84 -8.70
C ILE A 71 -7.87 1.84 -10.08
N ARG A 72 -7.09 2.10 -11.14
CA ARG A 72 -7.63 2.21 -12.50
C ARG A 72 -7.73 0.89 -13.25
N ARG A 73 -6.75 -0.01 -13.08
CA ARG A 73 -6.70 -1.28 -13.82
C ARG A 73 -7.40 -2.42 -13.07
N TYR A 74 -7.17 -2.52 -11.76
CA TYR A 74 -7.87 -3.44 -10.89
C TYR A 74 -8.84 -2.67 -10.02
N SER A 75 -10.12 -3.07 -9.98
CA SER A 75 -11.11 -2.44 -9.09
C SER A 75 -10.67 -2.60 -7.65
N ILE A 76 -10.96 -1.59 -6.82
CA ILE A 76 -10.68 -1.62 -5.38
C ILE A 76 -11.36 -2.83 -4.74
N ASP A 77 -12.57 -3.17 -5.18
CA ASP A 77 -13.36 -4.30 -4.67
C ASP A 77 -12.69 -5.67 -4.87
N LEU A 78 -11.69 -5.78 -5.75
CA LEU A 78 -10.99 -7.06 -5.99
C LEU A 78 -9.93 -7.39 -4.94
N TRP A 79 -9.45 -6.40 -4.21
CA TRP A 79 -8.32 -6.57 -3.29
C TRP A 79 -8.56 -5.93 -1.92
N ASN A 80 -9.57 -5.07 -1.80
CA ASN A 80 -9.96 -4.48 -0.54
C ASN A 80 -10.85 -5.46 0.25
N VAL A 81 -10.51 -5.67 1.51
CA VAL A 81 -11.16 -6.60 2.43
C VAL A 81 -12.08 -5.90 3.42
N HIS A 82 -12.32 -4.59 3.26
CA HIS A 82 -13.22 -3.84 4.11
C HIS A 82 -14.65 -4.42 4.03
N GLY A 83 -15.19 -4.83 5.18
CA GLY A 83 -16.52 -5.41 5.26
C GLY A 83 -16.60 -6.86 4.78
N LEU A 84 -15.48 -7.50 4.44
CA LEU A 84 -15.43 -8.95 4.33
C LEU A 84 -15.45 -9.54 5.73
N ASP A 85 -16.35 -10.49 5.94
CA ASP A 85 -16.35 -11.32 7.13
C ASP A 85 -15.15 -12.28 7.04
N LEU A 86 -14.12 -12.00 7.85
CA LEU A 86 -12.89 -12.81 7.90
C LEU A 86 -13.12 -14.20 8.54
N ASP A 87 -14.31 -14.48 9.09
CA ASP A 87 -14.72 -15.81 9.55
C ASP A 87 -15.04 -16.75 8.37
N ILE A 88 -15.21 -16.19 7.17
CA ILE A 88 -15.10 -16.95 5.92
C ILE A 88 -13.63 -17.25 5.69
N VAL A 89 -13.13 -18.28 6.38
CA VAL A 89 -11.87 -18.95 6.05
C VAL A 89 -11.94 -19.34 4.58
N SER A 90 -11.31 -18.54 3.72
CA SER A 90 -11.19 -18.86 2.30
C SER A 90 -10.30 -20.09 2.19
N ARG A 91 -10.96 -21.26 2.14
CA ARG A 91 -10.35 -22.55 1.80
C ARG A 91 -9.94 -22.51 0.33
N ALA A 92 -8.98 -21.68 -0.03
CA ALA A 92 -8.09 -21.98 -1.15
C ALA A 92 -7.08 -23.05 -0.68
N SER A 93 -7.60 -24.15 -0.14
CA SER A 93 -6.87 -25.40 -0.01
C SER A 93 -6.77 -25.97 -1.41
N ASN A 94 -5.84 -25.44 -2.21
CA ASN A 94 -5.37 -26.20 -3.34
C ASN A 94 -4.29 -27.13 -2.77
N PRO A 95 -4.56 -28.43 -2.53
CA PRO A 95 -3.46 -29.36 -2.36
C PRO A 95 -2.65 -29.27 -3.66
N LEU A 96 -1.40 -28.86 -3.55
CA LEU A 96 -0.45 -29.07 -4.63
C LEU A 96 -0.28 -30.59 -4.72
N GLU A 97 -0.98 -31.22 -5.67
CA GLU A 97 -0.60 -32.55 -6.18
C GLU A 97 0.78 -32.46 -6.84
#